data_AF-A0A3G6T3I7-F1
#
_entry.id   AF-A0A3G6T3I7-F1
#
_cell.length_a   1.000
_cell.length_b   1.000
_cell.length_c   1.000
_cell.angle_alpha   90.00
_cell.angle_beta   90.00
_cell.angle_gamma   90.00
#
_symmetry.space_group_name_H-M   'P 1'
#
loop_
_entity.id
_entity.type
_entity.pdbx_description
1 polymer ?
#
loop_
_entity_poly.entity_id
_entity_poly.type
_entity_poly.pdbx_seq_one_letter_code
_entity_poly.pdbx_strand_id
1 'polypeptide(L)'
;MKKAIFLFIVGEKYEKMYNKNRAQFENYAIKCGADLKIIDKPLDETFYRPLLSQKLLIPAEAVDYEMILFLDLDIIISDNAPSIFDYLPEDKYFGAVLDPRGTVEFNKTWKHIPRILEETDEIYFQDRHFEAHPSLQGSINGGVFICRPPKVAGFFKDYYFSEHNQGNLNSFEEAPFAYFSQINNWFEALPIAFNTQILYKIKGTEKGNKIENAEKKIPKFFRRYYYKKTGNCFYPTKEYRKYVKEIMNQNYFTHFSGNYPIIYNKL
;
A
#
# COMPACT_ATOMS: atom_id res chain seq x y z
N MET A 1 -0.19 13.07 -22.42
CA MET A 1 0.38 12.88 -21.08
C MET A 1 0.98 11.49 -20.97
N LYS A 2 2.29 11.39 -20.73
CA LYS A 2 3.02 10.10 -20.66
C LYS A 2 2.89 9.52 -19.25
N LYS A 3 2.21 8.37 -19.12
CA LYS A 3 1.89 7.72 -17.84
C LYS A 3 2.60 6.38 -17.71
N ALA A 4 2.93 5.97 -16.48
CA ALA A 4 3.41 4.62 -16.21
C ALA A 4 2.86 4.04 -14.91
N ILE A 5 2.76 2.72 -14.85
CA ILE A 5 2.49 1.92 -13.65
C ILE A 5 3.78 1.15 -13.32
N PHE A 6 4.33 1.36 -12.14
CA PHE A 6 5.53 0.70 -11.65
C PHE A 6 5.18 -0.41 -10.67
N LEU A 7 5.81 -1.57 -10.87
CA LEU A 7 5.76 -2.72 -9.96
C LEU A 7 7.17 -3.06 -9.47
N PHE A 8 7.32 -3.32 -8.18
CA PHE A 8 8.60 -3.72 -7.59
C PHE A 8 8.61 -5.23 -7.35
N ILE A 9 9.43 -5.97 -8.11
CA ILE A 9 9.42 -7.44 -8.17
C ILE A 9 10.74 -8.08 -7.72
N VAL A 10 11.46 -7.47 -6.78
CA VAL A 10 12.79 -7.92 -6.36
C VAL A 10 12.71 -9.22 -5.55
N GLY A 11 13.12 -10.33 -6.18
CA GLY A 11 13.26 -11.66 -5.59
C GLY A 11 12.20 -12.68 -6.02
N GLU A 12 12.54 -13.96 -6.01
CA GLU A 12 11.72 -15.05 -6.58
C GLU A 12 10.27 -15.11 -6.04
N LYS A 13 10.08 -14.77 -4.76
CA LYS A 13 8.74 -14.75 -4.15
C LYS A 13 7.84 -13.75 -4.87
N TYR A 14 8.36 -12.57 -5.16
CA TYR A 14 7.63 -11.47 -5.78
C TYR A 14 7.44 -11.72 -7.27
N GLU A 15 8.44 -12.28 -7.95
CA GLU A 15 8.30 -12.74 -9.34
C GLU A 15 7.16 -13.78 -9.50
N LYS A 16 7.11 -14.80 -8.62
CA LYS A 16 6.02 -15.79 -8.60
C LYS A 16 4.66 -15.16 -8.33
N MET A 17 4.60 -14.09 -7.55
CA MET A 17 3.36 -13.35 -7.27
C MET A 17 2.92 -12.53 -8.48
N TYR A 18 3.85 -11.79 -9.09
CA TYR A 18 3.63 -11.06 -10.33
C TYR A 18 3.12 -11.98 -11.44
N ASN A 19 3.78 -13.12 -11.68
CA ASN A 19 3.37 -14.05 -12.75
C ASN A 19 1.94 -14.59 -12.59
N LYS A 20 1.43 -14.71 -11.36
CA LYS A 20 0.03 -15.10 -11.10
C LYS A 20 -0.98 -13.98 -11.37
N ASN A 21 -0.54 -12.74 -11.23
CA ASN A 21 -1.36 -11.53 -11.26
C ASN A 21 -1.06 -10.63 -12.47
N ARG A 22 -0.16 -11.03 -13.36
CA ARG A 22 0.36 -10.18 -14.43
C ARG A 22 -0.74 -9.57 -15.30
N ALA A 23 -1.71 -10.39 -15.70
CA ALA A 23 -2.78 -9.98 -16.60
C ALA A 23 -3.60 -8.79 -16.09
N GLN A 24 -3.88 -8.70 -14.78
CA GLN A 24 -4.63 -7.55 -14.25
C GLN A 24 -3.84 -6.24 -14.32
N PHE A 25 -2.52 -6.28 -14.07
CA PHE A 25 -1.67 -5.10 -14.16
C PHE A 25 -1.54 -4.62 -15.61
N GLU A 26 -1.36 -5.56 -16.55
CA GLU A 26 -1.33 -5.24 -17.98
C GLU A 26 -2.67 -4.67 -18.47
N ASN A 27 -3.79 -5.30 -18.11
CA ASN A 27 -5.12 -4.82 -18.48
C ASN A 27 -5.41 -3.43 -17.91
N TYR A 28 -5.02 -3.18 -16.65
CA TYR A 28 -5.21 -1.88 -16.03
C TYR A 28 -4.29 -0.80 -16.60
N ALA A 29 -3.05 -1.15 -16.96
CA ALA A 29 -2.14 -0.24 -17.66
C ALA A 29 -2.71 0.17 -19.03
N ILE A 30 -3.22 -0.79 -19.81
CA ILE A 30 -3.90 -0.53 -21.09
C ILE A 30 -5.11 0.39 -20.87
N LYS A 31 -5.97 0.07 -19.89
CA LYS A 31 -7.16 0.88 -19.56
C LYS A 31 -6.79 2.34 -19.23
N CYS A 32 -5.67 2.55 -18.54
CA CYS A 32 -5.19 3.88 -18.15
C CYS A 32 -4.42 4.61 -19.26
N GLY A 33 -4.10 3.95 -20.37
CA GLY A 33 -3.16 4.47 -21.37
C GLY A 33 -1.77 4.71 -20.79
N ALA A 34 -1.29 3.78 -19.95
CA ALA A 34 -0.02 3.87 -19.24
C ALA A 34 0.92 2.73 -19.65
N ASP A 35 2.23 2.99 -19.62
CA ASP A 35 3.25 1.94 -19.73
C ASP A 35 3.25 1.09 -18.45
N LEU A 36 3.45 -0.23 -18.57
CA LEU A 36 3.76 -1.07 -17.41
C LEU A 36 5.27 -1.20 -17.27
N LYS A 37 5.82 -0.77 -16.12
CA LYS A 37 7.24 -0.80 -15.79
C LYS A 37 7.51 -1.72 -14.61
N ILE A 38 8.54 -2.54 -14.78
CA ILE A 38 8.92 -3.55 -13.82
C ILE A 38 10.30 -3.19 -13.29
N ILE A 39 10.42 -3.10 -11.96
CA ILE A 39 11.69 -2.96 -11.27
C ILE A 39 12.01 -4.32 -10.66
N ASP A 40 12.94 -5.06 -11.24
CA ASP A 40 13.30 -6.42 -10.86
C ASP A 40 14.63 -6.52 -10.10
N LYS A 41 15.31 -5.38 -9.93
CA LYS A 41 16.54 -5.23 -9.14
C LYS A 41 16.37 -4.10 -8.11
N PRO A 42 17.12 -4.12 -7.00
CA PRO A 42 17.21 -2.96 -6.11
C PRO A 42 17.58 -1.69 -6.90
N LEU A 43 16.91 -0.59 -6.60
CA LEU A 43 17.23 0.74 -7.16
C LEU A 43 18.50 1.33 -6.52
N ASP A 44 18.84 0.85 -5.32
CA ASP A 44 20.13 1.09 -4.67
C ASP A 44 20.75 -0.26 -4.29
N GLU A 45 21.83 -0.65 -4.96
CA GLU A 45 22.55 -1.88 -4.69
C GLU A 45 23.41 -1.81 -3.40
N THR A 46 23.65 -0.60 -2.87
CA THR A 46 24.38 -0.41 -1.60
C THR A 46 23.49 -0.63 -0.38
N PHE A 47 22.16 -0.61 -0.58
CA PHE A 47 21.15 -0.70 0.48
C PHE A 47 21.38 0.31 1.60
N TYR A 48 21.63 1.59 1.24
CA TYR A 48 21.76 2.67 2.22
C TYR A 48 20.55 2.71 3.16
N ARG A 49 19.35 2.41 2.65
CA ARG A 49 18.17 2.01 3.43
C ARG A 49 17.62 0.65 2.98
N PRO A 50 16.81 -0.03 3.82
CA PRO A 50 16.19 -1.31 3.48
C PRO A 50 15.42 -1.28 2.15
N LEU A 51 15.27 -2.46 1.55
CA LEU A 51 14.63 -2.62 0.22
C LEU A 51 13.25 -1.95 0.12
N LEU A 52 12.43 -2.01 1.17
CA LEU A 52 11.10 -1.39 1.18
C LEU A 52 11.18 0.14 1.01
N SER A 53 12.17 0.77 1.64
CA SER A 53 12.41 2.22 1.54
C SER A 53 12.85 2.65 0.14
N GLN A 54 13.35 1.73 -0.71
CA GLN A 54 13.77 2.06 -2.08
C GLN A 54 12.60 2.48 -2.97
N LYS A 55 11.34 2.26 -2.56
CA LYS A 55 10.18 2.87 -3.24
C LYS A 55 10.32 4.40 -3.37
N LEU A 56 11.02 5.06 -2.45
CA LEU A 56 11.34 6.49 -2.51
C LEU A 56 12.16 6.89 -3.75
N LEU A 57 12.90 5.95 -4.34
CA LEU A 57 13.72 6.19 -5.53
C LEU A 57 12.94 6.02 -6.84
N ILE A 58 11.75 5.39 -6.81
CA ILE A 58 10.94 5.15 -8.02
C ILE A 58 10.65 6.45 -8.79
N PRO A 59 10.29 7.58 -8.15
CA PRO A 59 10.06 8.82 -8.89
C PRO A 59 11.33 9.34 -9.59
N ALA A 60 12.53 9.11 -9.04
CA ALA A 60 13.77 9.50 -9.70
C ALA A 60 14.04 8.69 -10.98
N GLU A 61 13.69 7.40 -10.98
CA GLU A 61 13.77 6.53 -12.16
C GLU A 61 12.72 6.86 -13.23
N ALA A 62 11.70 7.62 -12.88
CA ALA A 62 10.54 7.87 -13.71
C ALA A 62 10.38 9.33 -14.15
N VAL A 63 11.43 10.14 -14.07
CA VAL A 63 11.39 11.59 -14.44
C VAL A 63 10.94 11.86 -15.87
N ASP A 64 11.07 10.88 -16.77
CA ASP A 64 10.60 10.95 -18.16
C ASP A 64 9.07 10.74 -18.30
N TYR A 65 8.37 10.50 -17.20
CA TYR A 65 6.92 10.37 -17.13
C TYR A 65 6.32 11.60 -16.48
N GLU A 66 5.16 12.00 -16.97
CA GLU A 66 4.41 13.12 -16.41
C GLU A 66 3.70 12.72 -15.12
N MET A 67 3.18 11.49 -15.08
CA MET A 67 2.57 10.91 -13.90
C MET A 67 2.86 9.41 -13.83
N ILE A 68 3.09 8.91 -12.62
CA ILE A 68 3.24 7.48 -12.37
C ILE A 68 2.27 7.01 -11.30
N LEU A 69 1.98 5.71 -11.35
CA LEU A 69 1.33 4.95 -10.30
C LEU A 69 2.30 3.87 -9.84
N PHE A 70 2.43 3.68 -8.54
CA PHE A 70 3.03 2.49 -7.95
C PHE A 70 1.95 1.58 -7.37
N LEU A 71 2.11 0.26 -7.57
CA LEU A 71 1.25 -0.77 -6.99
C LEU A 71 2.08 -1.89 -6.36
N ASP A 72 1.73 -2.26 -5.12
CA ASP A 72 2.16 -3.52 -4.53
C ASP A 72 1.53 -4.72 -5.27
N LEU A 73 2.27 -5.82 -5.31
CA LEU A 73 1.93 -7.01 -6.08
C LEU A 73 0.79 -7.86 -5.48
N ASP A 74 0.45 -7.62 -4.21
CA ASP A 74 -0.64 -8.27 -3.50
C ASP A 74 -1.95 -7.47 -3.58
N ILE A 75 -2.05 -6.58 -4.56
CA ILE A 75 -3.28 -5.87 -4.92
C ILE A 75 -4.05 -6.65 -5.98
N ILE A 76 -5.38 -6.72 -5.80
CA ILE A 76 -6.32 -7.11 -6.85
C ILE A 76 -7.08 -5.89 -7.33
N ILE A 77 -7.03 -5.64 -8.63
CA ILE A 77 -7.66 -4.55 -9.35
C ILE A 77 -8.99 -5.06 -9.91
N SER A 78 -10.06 -4.32 -9.61
CA SER A 78 -11.39 -4.54 -10.16
C SER A 78 -11.46 -4.09 -11.62
N ASP A 79 -12.17 -4.84 -12.46
CA ASP A 79 -12.42 -4.45 -13.86
C ASP A 79 -13.16 -3.10 -13.96
N ASN A 80 -13.93 -2.76 -12.91
CA ASN A 80 -14.65 -1.49 -12.79
C ASN A 80 -13.79 -0.34 -12.29
N ALA A 81 -12.52 -0.57 -11.90
CA ALA A 81 -11.64 0.48 -11.40
C ALA A 81 -11.40 1.56 -12.47
N PRO A 82 -11.72 2.84 -12.22
CA PRO A 82 -11.42 3.91 -13.16
C PRO A 82 -9.90 4.15 -13.23
N SER A 83 -9.46 4.98 -14.18
CA SER A 83 -8.07 5.44 -14.22
C SER A 83 -7.78 6.27 -12.98
N ILE A 84 -6.88 5.79 -12.11
CA ILE A 84 -6.50 6.49 -10.88
C ILE A 84 -5.79 7.82 -11.16
N PHE A 85 -5.19 7.95 -12.36
CA PHE A 85 -4.54 9.18 -12.81
C PHE A 85 -5.54 10.35 -12.93
N ASP A 86 -6.84 10.06 -13.05
CA ASP A 86 -7.89 11.08 -13.18
C ASP A 86 -8.27 11.67 -11.80
N TYR A 87 -7.72 11.11 -10.72
CA TYR A 87 -7.96 11.52 -9.33
C TYR A 87 -6.82 12.35 -8.74
N LEU A 88 -5.81 12.76 -9.53
CA LEU A 88 -4.77 13.69 -9.08
C LEU A 88 -4.99 15.08 -9.71
N PRO A 89 -5.51 16.06 -8.96
CA PRO A 89 -5.68 17.42 -9.45
C PRO A 89 -4.39 18.02 -10.00
N GLU A 90 -4.49 18.94 -10.97
CA GLU A 90 -3.34 19.52 -11.66
C GLU A 90 -2.35 20.25 -10.73
N ASP A 91 -2.86 20.85 -9.65
CA ASP A 91 -2.10 21.59 -8.64
C ASP A 91 -1.45 20.69 -7.56
N LYS A 92 -1.72 19.38 -7.59
CA LYS A 92 -1.15 18.38 -6.69
C LYS A 92 0.03 17.66 -7.34
N TYR A 93 0.80 16.89 -6.58
CA TYR A 93 1.95 16.15 -7.14
C TYR A 93 2.17 14.78 -6.53
N PHE A 94 1.41 14.42 -5.49
CA PHE A 94 1.45 13.11 -4.88
C PHE A 94 0.04 12.77 -4.37
N GLY A 95 -0.41 11.54 -4.61
CA GLY A 95 -1.69 11.04 -4.13
C GLY A 95 -1.54 9.65 -3.52
N ALA A 96 -2.14 9.45 -2.36
CA ALA A 96 -2.27 8.15 -1.72
C ALA A 96 -3.53 8.12 -0.85
N VAL A 97 -3.92 6.94 -0.40
CA VAL A 97 -5.01 6.80 0.56
C VAL A 97 -4.47 7.04 1.97
N LEU A 98 -5.07 7.99 2.68
CA LEU A 98 -4.81 8.20 4.11
C LEU A 98 -5.24 6.97 4.91
N ASP A 99 -4.44 6.61 5.90
CA ASP A 99 -4.85 5.60 6.87
C ASP A 99 -6.10 6.07 7.60
N PRO A 100 -7.08 5.19 7.87
CA PRO A 100 -8.34 5.56 8.49
C PRO A 100 -8.19 5.75 10.01
N ARG A 101 -7.09 6.35 10.47
CA ARG A 101 -6.75 6.53 11.89
C ARG A 101 -7.89 7.22 12.63
N GLY A 102 -8.15 6.78 13.86
CA GLY A 102 -9.24 7.30 14.69
C GLY A 102 -10.63 6.79 14.31
N THR A 103 -10.83 6.16 13.15
CA THR A 103 -12.12 5.55 12.80
C THR A 103 -12.43 4.31 13.65
N VAL A 104 -13.72 3.95 13.76
CA VAL A 104 -14.15 2.73 14.47
C VAL A 104 -13.49 1.47 13.90
N GLU A 105 -13.35 1.39 12.57
CA GLU A 105 -12.73 0.24 11.89
C GLU A 105 -11.24 0.11 12.24
N PHE A 106 -10.51 1.24 12.22
CA PHE A 106 -9.10 1.29 12.61
C PHE A 106 -8.90 0.93 14.08
N ASN A 107 -9.67 1.54 14.98
CA ASN A 107 -9.55 1.32 16.42
C ASN A 107 -9.83 -0.15 16.78
N LYS A 108 -10.86 -0.76 16.16
CA LYS A 108 -11.15 -2.20 16.34
C LYS A 108 -10.02 -3.08 15.83
N THR A 109 -9.40 -2.72 14.70
CA THR A 109 -8.27 -3.47 14.11
C THR A 109 -7.05 -3.48 15.04
N TRP A 110 -6.74 -2.32 15.62
CA TRP A 110 -5.53 -2.11 16.42
C TRP A 110 -5.73 -2.14 17.94
N LYS A 111 -6.92 -2.56 18.43
CA LYS A 111 -7.27 -2.66 19.87
C LYS A 111 -6.28 -3.40 20.78
N HIS A 112 -5.34 -4.14 20.21
CA HIS A 112 -4.33 -4.93 20.91
C HIS A 112 -2.96 -4.23 20.98
N ILE A 113 -2.82 -3.03 20.40
CA ILE A 113 -1.59 -2.25 20.37
C ILE A 113 -1.92 -0.80 20.81
N PRO A 114 -1.92 -0.50 22.13
CA PRO A 114 -2.32 0.80 22.67
C PRO A 114 -1.60 1.98 22.03
N ARG A 115 -0.28 1.85 21.79
CA ARG A 115 0.53 2.89 21.13
C ARG A 115 -0.08 3.38 19.81
N ILE A 116 -0.61 2.49 18.97
CA ILE A 116 -1.20 2.88 17.67
C ILE A 116 -2.52 3.67 17.86
N LEU A 117 -3.25 3.39 18.94
CA LEU A 117 -4.51 4.07 19.23
C LEU A 117 -4.32 5.45 19.87
N GLU A 118 -3.22 5.63 20.60
CA GLU A 118 -2.85 6.88 21.26
C GLU A 118 -2.05 7.81 20.34
N GLU A 119 -1.38 7.26 19.32
CA GLU A 119 -0.64 8.00 18.29
C GLU A 119 -1.63 8.80 17.41
N THR A 120 -1.69 10.12 17.61
CA THR A 120 -2.34 11.07 16.69
C THR A 120 -1.54 11.19 15.39
N ASP A 121 -2.08 11.88 14.37
CA ASP A 121 -1.34 12.14 13.14
C ASP A 121 -0.07 12.95 13.41
N GLU A 122 -0.12 13.95 14.29
CA GLU A 122 1.06 14.71 14.71
C GLU A 122 2.10 13.82 15.40
N ILE A 123 1.67 13.00 16.38
CA ILE A 123 2.56 12.09 17.11
C ILE A 123 3.19 11.07 16.16
N TYR A 124 2.46 10.57 15.16
CA TYR A 124 2.98 9.64 14.16
C TYR A 124 4.25 10.19 13.48
N PHE A 125 4.24 11.47 13.10
CA PHE A 125 5.38 12.12 12.45
C PHE A 125 6.49 12.47 13.46
N GLN A 126 6.14 12.97 14.64
CA GLN A 126 7.10 13.31 15.71
C GLN A 126 7.87 12.08 16.20
N ASP A 127 7.21 10.94 16.42
CA ASP A 127 7.83 9.65 16.78
C ASP A 127 8.84 9.16 15.74
N ARG A 128 8.75 9.69 14.51
CA ARG A 128 9.65 9.42 13.38
C ARG A 128 10.61 10.57 13.10
N HIS A 129 10.74 11.49 14.08
CA HIS A 129 11.62 12.65 14.10
C HIS A 129 11.35 13.68 13.01
N PHE A 130 10.14 13.71 12.44
CA PHE A 130 9.71 14.80 11.58
C PHE A 130 9.13 15.95 12.42
N GLU A 131 9.34 17.19 11.98
CA GLU A 131 8.80 18.36 12.66
C GLU A 131 7.28 18.43 12.49
N ALA A 132 6.56 18.82 13.55
CA ALA A 132 5.13 19.06 13.44
C ALA A 132 4.85 20.20 12.46
N HIS A 133 3.79 20.05 11.67
CA HIS A 133 3.40 21.03 10.68
C HIS A 133 1.87 21.06 10.52
N PRO A 134 1.22 22.24 10.41
CA PRO A 134 -0.25 22.36 10.38
C PRO A 134 -0.90 21.72 9.15
N SER A 135 -0.14 21.50 8.08
CA SER A 135 -0.64 20.85 6.85
C SER A 135 -0.62 19.32 6.89
N LEU A 136 -0.13 18.71 7.99
CA LEU A 136 -0.14 17.26 8.14
C LEU A 136 -1.59 16.77 8.27
N GLN A 137 -1.96 15.84 7.40
CA GLN A 137 -3.29 15.23 7.33
C GLN A 137 -3.32 13.81 7.90
N GLY A 138 -2.18 13.11 7.90
CA GLY A 138 -2.06 11.77 8.49
C GLY A 138 -1.14 10.82 7.74
N SER A 139 -0.99 9.62 8.30
CA SER A 139 -0.19 8.56 7.70
C SER A 139 -0.87 7.95 6.46
N ILE A 140 -0.09 7.27 5.62
CA ILE A 140 -0.57 6.56 4.43
C ILE A 140 -0.04 5.12 4.45
N ASN A 141 -0.65 4.26 3.65
CA ASN A 141 -0.04 2.99 3.28
C ASN A 141 0.69 3.07 1.93
N GLY A 142 1.92 2.56 1.87
CA GLY A 142 2.84 2.66 0.74
C GLY A 142 2.59 1.67 -0.41
N GLY A 143 1.48 0.93 -0.38
CA GLY A 143 1.15 -0.04 -1.42
C GLY A 143 0.49 0.55 -2.67
N VAL A 144 -0.06 1.76 -2.55
CA VAL A 144 -0.64 2.51 -3.69
C VAL A 144 -0.29 3.97 -3.54
N PHE A 145 0.46 4.51 -4.50
CA PHE A 145 0.65 5.95 -4.62
C PHE A 145 0.74 6.36 -6.08
N ILE A 146 0.27 7.57 -6.38
CA ILE A 146 0.48 8.24 -7.66
C ILE A 146 1.31 9.49 -7.44
N CYS A 147 2.14 9.87 -8.39
CA CYS A 147 2.87 11.14 -8.29
C CYS A 147 3.25 11.71 -9.65
N ARG A 148 3.62 12.99 -9.65
CA ARG A 148 4.26 13.69 -10.76
C ARG A 148 5.77 13.71 -10.49
N PRO A 149 6.55 12.78 -11.07
CA PRO A 149 7.93 12.54 -10.65
C PRO A 149 8.85 13.76 -10.69
N PRO A 150 8.80 14.63 -11.73
CA PRO A 150 9.68 15.80 -11.81
C PRO A 150 9.60 16.74 -10.59
N LYS A 151 8.47 16.76 -9.87
CA LYS A 151 8.31 17.60 -8.68
C LYS A 151 8.84 16.95 -7.41
N VAL A 152 8.62 15.65 -7.25
CA VAL A 152 8.81 14.95 -5.96
C VAL A 152 10.10 14.15 -5.87
N ALA A 153 10.69 13.79 -7.01
CA ALA A 153 11.83 12.87 -7.08
C ALA A 153 13.04 13.33 -6.24
N GLY A 154 13.41 14.62 -6.33
CA GLY A 154 14.52 15.18 -5.56
C GLY A 154 14.31 15.00 -4.04
N PHE A 155 13.16 15.41 -3.52
CA PHE A 155 12.84 15.33 -2.09
C PHE A 155 12.92 13.90 -1.55
N PHE A 156 12.35 12.94 -2.28
CA PHE A 156 12.34 11.55 -1.83
C PHE A 156 13.72 10.90 -1.94
N LYS A 157 14.49 11.21 -2.99
CA LYS A 157 15.86 10.74 -3.15
C LYS A 157 16.80 11.33 -2.10
N ASP A 158 16.70 12.62 -1.84
CA ASP A 158 17.50 13.32 -0.83
C ASP A 158 17.21 12.75 0.56
N TYR A 159 15.93 12.52 0.89
CA TYR A 159 15.59 11.82 2.14
C TYR A 159 16.16 10.40 2.17
N TYR A 160 16.04 9.63 1.08
CA TYR A 160 16.57 8.27 1.02
C TYR A 160 18.06 8.24 1.39
N PHE A 161 18.87 9.18 0.89
CA PHE A 161 20.30 9.29 1.19
C PHE A 161 20.65 10.24 2.36
N SER A 162 19.66 10.67 3.15
CA SER A 162 19.89 11.51 4.33
C SER A 162 20.20 10.68 5.57
N GLU A 163 20.81 11.31 6.57
CA GLU A 163 21.04 10.73 7.91
C GLU A 163 19.76 10.68 8.79
N HIS A 164 18.59 11.06 8.25
CA HIS A 164 17.33 11.05 9.00
C HIS A 164 16.97 9.62 9.43
N ASN A 165 16.79 9.40 10.73
CA ASN A 165 16.31 8.15 11.27
C ASN A 165 14.88 8.31 11.80
N GLN A 166 14.06 7.26 11.65
CA GLN A 166 12.67 7.24 12.14
C GLN A 166 12.59 6.68 13.57
N GLY A 167 13.58 6.99 14.40
CA GLY A 167 13.69 6.48 15.77
C GLY A 167 13.82 4.96 15.83
N ASN A 168 13.19 4.35 16.83
CA ASN A 168 13.15 2.90 17.03
C ASN A 168 12.13 2.19 16.13
N LEU A 169 11.45 2.93 15.26
CA LEU A 169 10.47 2.38 14.33
C LEU A 169 11.16 1.97 13.04
N ASN A 170 10.55 1.02 12.33
CA ASN A 170 11.08 0.62 11.03
C ASN A 170 11.10 1.82 10.08
N SER A 171 12.25 2.10 9.48
CA SER A 171 12.41 3.19 8.51
C SER A 171 11.80 2.81 7.16
N PHE A 172 10.50 3.05 7.02
CA PHE A 172 9.77 2.76 5.77
C PHE A 172 9.54 4.03 4.94
N GLU A 173 9.12 3.82 3.70
CA GLU A 173 8.81 4.83 2.70
C GLU A 173 7.58 5.68 3.04
N GLU A 174 6.64 5.14 3.84
CA GLU A 174 5.31 5.72 4.05
C GLU A 174 5.38 7.10 4.71
N ALA A 175 6.15 7.22 5.79
CA ALA A 175 6.29 8.46 6.54
C ALA A 175 6.92 9.60 5.71
N PRO A 176 8.07 9.43 5.03
CA PRO A 176 8.62 10.48 4.18
C PRO A 176 7.74 10.82 2.98
N PHE A 177 7.05 9.84 2.38
CA PHE A 177 6.06 10.12 1.33
C PHE A 177 4.95 11.04 1.83
N ALA A 178 4.31 10.69 2.95
CA ALA A 178 3.25 11.48 3.54
C ALA A 178 3.75 12.86 3.98
N TYR A 179 4.89 12.91 4.70
CA TYR A 179 5.41 14.14 5.28
C TYR A 179 5.73 15.18 4.21
N PHE A 180 6.65 14.89 3.29
CA PHE A 180 7.10 15.88 2.31
C PHE A 180 5.99 16.30 1.35
N SER A 181 5.10 15.38 0.97
CA SER A 181 3.98 15.75 0.11
C SER A 181 2.97 16.67 0.81
N GLN A 182 2.69 16.44 2.10
CA GLN A 182 1.69 17.21 2.84
C GLN A 182 2.20 18.60 3.22
N ILE A 183 3.43 18.74 3.73
CA ILE A 183 3.95 20.05 4.14
C ILE A 183 4.16 21.01 2.96
N ASN A 184 4.38 20.46 1.76
CA ASN A 184 4.53 21.25 0.54
C ASN A 184 3.19 21.45 -0.21
N ASN A 185 2.05 21.07 0.39
CA ASN A 185 0.71 21.15 -0.21
C ASN A 185 0.57 20.38 -1.55
N TRP A 186 1.39 19.36 -1.77
CA TRP A 186 1.35 18.50 -2.96
C TRP A 186 0.42 17.30 -2.83
N PHE A 187 0.02 16.98 -1.60
CA PHE A 187 -0.75 15.79 -1.29
C PHE A 187 -2.21 15.91 -1.70
N GLU A 188 -2.72 14.84 -2.31
CA GLU A 188 -4.14 14.56 -2.53
C GLU A 188 -4.54 13.26 -1.83
N ALA A 189 -5.59 13.32 -1.01
CA ALA A 189 -6.15 12.13 -0.37
C ALA A 189 -7.02 11.36 -1.37
N LEU A 190 -6.53 10.22 -1.87
CA LEU A 190 -7.27 9.41 -2.83
C LEU A 190 -8.46 8.70 -2.17
N PRO A 191 -9.53 8.41 -2.92
CA PRO A 191 -10.65 7.61 -2.42
C PRO A 191 -10.20 6.26 -1.86
N ILE A 192 -10.73 5.86 -0.71
CA ILE A 192 -10.38 4.59 -0.03
C ILE A 192 -10.56 3.35 -0.92
N ALA A 193 -11.45 3.43 -1.92
CA ALA A 193 -11.66 2.39 -2.91
C ALA A 193 -10.38 2.03 -3.70
N PHE A 194 -9.39 2.92 -3.78
CA PHE A 194 -8.10 2.69 -4.41
C PHE A 194 -7.04 2.06 -3.49
N ASN A 195 -7.32 1.79 -2.22
CA ASN A 195 -6.41 1.02 -1.36
C ASN A 195 -7.19 0.37 -0.20
N THR A 196 -8.21 -0.43 -0.53
CA THR A 196 -9.00 -1.10 0.50
C THR A 196 -8.23 -2.30 1.06
N GLN A 197 -7.69 -2.15 2.26
CA GLN A 197 -6.89 -3.20 2.90
C GLN A 197 -7.77 -4.26 3.59
N ILE A 198 -7.52 -5.53 3.28
CA ILE A 198 -8.25 -6.68 3.85
C ILE A 198 -8.10 -6.75 5.37
N LEU A 199 -6.95 -6.33 5.91
CA LEU A 199 -6.70 -6.27 7.35
C LEU A 199 -7.82 -5.54 8.10
N TYR A 200 -8.18 -4.34 7.65
CA TYR A 200 -9.24 -3.53 8.27
C TYR A 200 -10.61 -4.18 8.09
N LYS A 201 -10.89 -4.73 6.91
CA LYS A 201 -12.19 -5.36 6.64
C LYS A 201 -12.40 -6.63 7.46
N ILE A 202 -11.35 -7.39 7.78
CA ILE A 202 -11.42 -8.61 8.60
C ILE A 202 -11.44 -8.25 10.10
N LYS A 203 -10.52 -7.42 10.58
CA LYS A 203 -10.36 -7.16 12.02
C LYS A 203 -11.22 -5.99 12.54
N GLY A 204 -11.53 -5.02 11.69
CA GLY A 204 -12.20 -3.78 12.06
C GLY A 204 -13.73 -3.81 11.94
N THR A 205 -14.30 -4.80 11.25
CA THR A 205 -15.75 -4.87 10.99
C THR A 205 -16.42 -6.06 11.70
N GLU A 206 -17.70 -5.92 12.03
CA GLU A 206 -18.47 -7.01 12.66
C GLU A 206 -18.56 -8.25 11.77
N LYS A 207 -18.77 -8.04 10.46
CA LYS A 207 -18.82 -9.12 9.47
C LYS A 207 -17.47 -9.81 9.38
N GLY A 208 -16.38 -9.05 9.29
CA GLY A 208 -15.02 -9.60 9.29
C GLY A 208 -14.69 -10.39 10.57
N ASN A 209 -15.10 -9.90 11.74
CA ASN A 209 -14.89 -10.60 13.01
C ASN A 209 -15.63 -11.94 13.05
N LYS A 210 -16.81 -12.06 12.43
CA LYS A 210 -17.50 -13.36 12.26
C LYS A 210 -16.67 -14.31 11.39
N ILE A 211 -16.04 -13.83 10.32
CA ILE A 211 -15.12 -14.61 9.48
C ILE A 211 -13.89 -15.06 10.28
N GLU A 212 -13.27 -14.16 11.04
CA GLU A 212 -12.13 -14.49 11.90
C GLU A 212 -12.50 -15.54 12.95
N ASN A 213 -13.67 -15.43 13.57
CA ASN A 213 -14.16 -16.40 14.54
C ASN A 213 -14.48 -17.77 13.90
N ALA A 214 -14.95 -17.79 12.65
CA ALA A 214 -15.13 -19.04 11.91
C ALA A 214 -13.78 -19.72 11.63
N GLU A 215 -12.75 -18.96 11.24
CA GLU A 215 -11.40 -19.49 11.05
C GLU A 215 -10.80 -20.05 12.34
N LYS A 216 -11.04 -19.39 13.48
CA LYS A 216 -10.57 -19.85 14.80
C LYS A 216 -11.12 -21.22 15.22
N LYS A 217 -12.24 -21.67 14.65
CA LYS A 217 -12.77 -23.04 14.87
C LYS A 217 -11.89 -24.12 14.23
N ILE A 218 -11.03 -23.75 13.29
CA ILE A 218 -10.06 -24.66 12.68
C ILE A 218 -8.96 -24.97 13.71
N PRO A 219 -8.59 -26.26 13.88
CA PRO A 219 -7.57 -26.65 14.84
C PRO A 219 -6.27 -25.85 14.69
N LYS A 220 -5.74 -25.35 15.81
CA LYS A 220 -4.54 -24.48 15.83
C LYS A 220 -3.33 -25.12 15.12
N PHE A 221 -3.15 -26.43 15.24
CA PHE A 221 -2.05 -27.14 14.56
C PHE A 221 -2.17 -27.05 13.03
N PHE A 222 -3.39 -27.12 12.49
CA PHE A 222 -3.64 -27.02 11.06
C PHE A 222 -3.39 -25.60 10.55
N ARG A 223 -3.87 -24.58 11.28
CA ARG A 223 -3.60 -23.17 10.97
C ARG A 223 -2.10 -22.86 10.99
N ARG A 224 -1.37 -23.36 11.99
CA ARG A 224 0.09 -23.21 12.08
C ARG A 224 0.82 -23.90 10.93
N TYR A 225 0.38 -25.11 10.55
CA TYR A 225 0.92 -25.82 9.39
C TYR A 225 0.69 -25.03 8.10
N TYR A 226 -0.52 -24.52 7.89
CA TYR A 226 -0.86 -23.70 6.73
C TYR A 226 -0.03 -22.42 6.65
N TYR A 227 0.13 -21.69 7.76
CA TYR A 227 0.99 -20.51 7.85
C TYR A 227 2.44 -20.86 7.47
N LYS A 228 3.02 -21.92 8.05
CA LYS A 228 4.38 -22.35 7.71
C LYS A 228 4.55 -22.70 6.23
N LYS A 229 3.54 -23.30 5.60
CA LYS A 229 3.58 -23.72 4.20
C LYS A 229 3.40 -22.57 3.21
N THR A 230 2.60 -21.56 3.57
CA THR A 230 2.14 -20.54 2.61
C THR A 230 2.60 -19.12 2.95
N GLY A 231 3.03 -18.87 4.18
CA GLY A 231 3.25 -17.53 4.72
C GLY A 231 1.98 -16.74 5.03
N ASN A 232 0.79 -17.25 4.68
CA ASN A 232 -0.45 -16.52 4.84
C ASN A 232 -0.94 -16.55 6.30
N CYS A 233 -1.28 -15.38 6.84
CA CYS A 233 -1.72 -15.19 8.23
C CYS A 233 -3.12 -15.74 8.53
N PHE A 234 -3.86 -16.18 7.49
CA PHE A 234 -5.25 -16.59 7.59
C PHE A 234 -5.53 -17.80 6.70
N TYR A 235 -6.31 -18.78 7.19
CA TYR A 235 -6.76 -19.88 6.34
C TYR A 235 -7.99 -19.46 5.49
N PRO A 236 -7.95 -19.55 4.14
CA PRO A 236 -9.00 -19.03 3.28
C PRO A 236 -10.22 -19.97 3.21
N THR A 237 -11.06 -19.93 4.27
CA THR A 237 -12.33 -20.67 4.34
C THR A 237 -13.30 -20.27 3.22
N LYS A 238 -14.40 -21.03 3.08
CA LYS A 238 -15.48 -20.68 2.15
C LYS A 238 -16.09 -19.31 2.49
N GLU A 239 -16.28 -19.00 3.77
CA GLU A 239 -16.84 -17.71 4.17
C GLU A 239 -15.86 -16.56 3.92
N TYR A 240 -14.57 -16.77 4.19
CA TYR A 240 -13.52 -15.80 3.85
C TYR A 240 -13.52 -15.49 2.35
N ARG A 241 -13.49 -16.52 1.51
CA ARG A 241 -13.51 -16.35 0.05
C ARG A 241 -14.74 -15.59 -0.44
N LYS A 242 -15.91 -15.89 0.13
CA LYS A 242 -17.16 -15.19 -0.22
C LYS A 242 -17.08 -13.71 0.19
N TYR A 243 -16.65 -13.44 1.42
CA TYR A 243 -16.58 -12.07 1.93
C TYR A 243 -15.54 -11.22 1.19
N VAL A 244 -14.36 -11.78 0.90
CA VAL A 244 -13.33 -11.08 0.12
C VAL A 244 -13.82 -10.76 -1.29
N LYS A 245 -14.53 -11.68 -1.96
CA LYS A 245 -15.13 -11.38 -3.27
C LYS A 245 -16.15 -10.25 -3.21
N GLU A 246 -16.96 -10.19 -2.15
CA GLU A 246 -17.89 -9.07 -1.94
C GLU A 246 -17.14 -7.74 -1.78
N ILE A 247 -16.02 -7.73 -1.04
CA ILE A 247 -15.15 -6.54 -0.90
C ILE A 247 -14.56 -6.16 -2.26
N MET A 248 -14.02 -7.12 -3.02
CA MET A 248 -13.44 -6.88 -4.34
C MET A 248 -14.46 -6.28 -5.32
N ASN A 249 -15.72 -6.70 -5.26
CA ASN A 249 -16.78 -6.17 -6.12
C ASN A 249 -17.20 -4.73 -5.76
N GLN A 250 -16.88 -4.26 -4.55
CA GLN A 250 -17.29 -2.95 -4.04
C GLN A 250 -16.17 -1.90 -4.12
N ASN A 251 -14.94 -2.29 -4.45
CA ASN A 251 -13.77 -1.42 -4.41
C ASN A 251 -12.99 -1.50 -5.73
N TYR A 252 -12.11 -0.53 -5.95
CA TYR A 252 -11.28 -0.48 -7.15
C TYR A 252 -10.03 -1.34 -6.96
N PHE A 253 -9.26 -1.09 -5.90
CA PHE A 253 -8.09 -1.88 -5.52
C PHE A 253 -8.31 -2.49 -4.13
N THR A 254 -8.21 -3.82 -4.07
CA THR A 254 -8.24 -4.57 -2.82
C THR A 254 -6.83 -5.03 -2.48
N HIS A 255 -6.29 -4.53 -1.37
CA HIS A 255 -4.92 -4.76 -0.95
C HIS A 255 -4.85 -5.84 0.14
N PHE A 256 -4.09 -6.90 -0.10
CA PHE A 256 -3.94 -8.05 0.80
C PHE A 256 -2.78 -7.89 1.81
N SER A 257 -2.54 -6.66 2.25
CA SER A 257 -1.49 -6.27 3.19
C SER A 257 -1.48 -7.12 4.46
N GLY A 258 -0.29 -7.42 5.00
CA GLY A 258 -0.16 -8.26 6.20
C GLY A 258 -0.25 -9.77 5.94
N ASN A 259 0.04 -10.20 4.70
CA ASN A 259 0.05 -11.59 4.26
C ASN A 259 -1.32 -12.28 4.34
N TYR A 260 -2.41 -11.58 4.02
CA TYR A 260 -3.70 -12.25 3.86
C TYR A 260 -3.71 -13.06 2.56
N PRO A 261 -4.38 -14.23 2.52
CA PRO A 261 -4.42 -15.06 1.33
C PRO A 261 -5.22 -14.38 0.20
N ILE A 262 -4.53 -14.08 -0.90
CA ILE A 262 -5.15 -13.51 -2.10
C ILE A 262 -6.18 -14.46 -2.69
N ILE A 263 -7.37 -13.93 -3.00
CA ILE A 263 -8.42 -14.64 -3.73
C ILE A 263 -8.36 -14.24 -5.20
N TYR A 264 -7.61 -15.02 -5.97
CA TYR A 264 -7.49 -14.82 -7.42
C TYR A 264 -8.85 -15.03 -8.09
N ASN A 265 -9.21 -14.11 -8.99
CA ASN A 265 -10.28 -14.35 -9.96
C ASN A 265 -9.82 -15.51 -10.84
N LYS A 266 -10.58 -16.62 -10.85
CA LYS A 266 -10.34 -17.65 -11.87
C LYS A 266 -10.71 -17.01 -13.20
N LEU A 267 -9.75 -16.95 -14.12
CA LEU A 267 -10.00 -16.76 -15.54
C LEU A 267 -10.97 -17.83 -16.05
#